data_AF-A0A1C4Y653-F1
#
_entry.id   AF-A0A1C4Y653-F1
#
_cell.length_a   1.000
_cell.length_b   1.000
_cell.length_c   1.000
_cell.angle_alpha   90.00
_cell.angle_beta   90.00
_cell.angle_gamma   90.00
#
_symmetry.space_group_name_H-M   'P 1'
#
loop_
_entity.id
_entity.type
_entity.pdbx_description
1 polymer ?
#
loop_
_entity_poly.entity_id
_entity_poly.type
_entity_poly.pdbx_seq_one_letter_code
_entity_poly.pdbx_strand_id
1 'polypeptide(L)' 'MRRRPVTTRLAFITTASLSVASAVGSVAEAVATHFHYETGAAGHAAAAVIAIWVFDKLNNLIDDKE' A
#
# COMPACT_ATOMS: atom_id res chain seq x y z
N MET A 1 -7.72 28.04 10.54
CA MET A 1 -7.60 26.68 9.98
C MET A 1 -6.61 25.89 10.83
N ARG A 2 -7.05 24.86 11.56
CA ARG A 2 -6.14 23.97 12.32
C ARG A 2 -5.45 23.03 11.32
N ARG A 3 -4.18 23.29 10.98
CA ARG A 3 -3.37 22.33 10.21
C ARG A 3 -3.24 21.06 11.05
N ARG A 4 -3.70 19.92 10.52
CA ARG A 4 -3.48 18.62 11.20
C ARG A 4 -1.95 18.40 11.28
N PRO A 5 -1.42 17.96 12.43
CA PRO A 5 0.02 17.79 12.58
C PRO A 5 0.54 16.77 11.56
N VAL A 6 1.73 17.05 11.00
CA VAL A 6 2.39 16.26 9.94
C VAL A 6 2.51 14.78 10.33
N THR A 7 2.71 14.50 11.62
CA THR A 7 2.77 13.16 12.18
C THR A 7 1.48 12.36 12.00
N THR A 8 0.30 12.97 12.16
CA THR A 8 -0.99 12.31 11.93
C THR A 8 -1.22 12.02 10.45
N ARG A 9 -0.76 12.92 9.56
CA ARG A 9 -0.84 12.71 8.11
C ARG A 9 0.01 11.51 7.69
N LEU A 10 1.28 11.49 8.10
CA LEU A 10 2.21 10.42 7.77
C LEU A 10 1.74 9.06 8.32
N ALA A 11 1.19 9.04 9.54
CA ALA A 11 0.62 7.82 10.13
C ALA A 11 -0.57 7.27 9.32
N PHE A 12 -1.47 8.15 8.85
CA PHE A 12 -2.61 7.75 8.02
C PHE A 12 -2.15 7.17 6.67
N ILE A 13 -1.25 7.86 5.98
CA ILE A 13 -0.75 7.44 4.67
C ILE A 13 -0.04 6.08 4.78
N THR A 14 0.85 5.92 5.77
CA THR A 14 1.56 4.66 5.99
C THR A 14 0.60 3.53 6.32
N THR A 15 -0.39 3.75 7.19
CA THR A 15 -1.38 2.73 7.56
C THR A 15 -2.21 2.30 6.36
N ALA A 16 -2.76 3.26 5.62
CA ALA A 16 -3.55 2.98 4.42
C ALA A 16 -2.72 2.21 3.38
N SER A 17 -1.48 2.62 3.14
CA SER A 17 -0.57 1.96 2.20
C SER A 17 -0.27 0.52 2.61
N LEU A 18 0.03 0.27 3.89
CA LEU A 18 0.31 -1.07 4.41
C LEU A 18 -0.93 -1.99 4.35
N SER A 19 -2.12 -1.45 4.64
CA SER A 19 -3.37 -2.22 4.54
C SER A 19 -3.66 -2.66 3.10
N VAL A 20 -3.53 -1.75 2.13
CA VAL A 20 -3.75 -2.06 0.71
C VAL A 20 -2.67 -3.04 0.21
N ALA A 21 -1.41 -2.79 0.55
CA ALA A 21 -0.31 -3.67 0.19
C ALA A 21 -0.49 -5.10 0.72
N SER A 22 -0.91 -5.24 1.99
CA SER A 22 -1.15 -6.54 2.61
C SER A 22 -2.32 -7.28 1.96
N ALA A 23 -3.40 -6.57 1.63
CA ALA A 23 -4.56 -7.14 0.95
C ALA A 23 -4.20 -7.63 -0.46
N VAL A 24 -3.40 -6.89 -1.21
CA VAL A 24 -3.01 -7.34 -2.55
C VAL A 24 -1.95 -8.43 -2.51
N GLY A 25 -1.01 -8.38 -1.55
CA GLY A 25 -0.05 -9.46 -1.33
C GLY A 25 -0.75 -10.79 -1.06
N SER A 26 -1.76 -10.81 -0.19
CA SER A 26 -2.53 -12.03 0.11
C SER A 26 -3.36 -12.52 -1.06
N VAL A 27 -3.94 -11.63 -1.87
CA VAL A 27 -4.65 -12.00 -3.11
C VAL A 27 -3.68 -12.58 -4.13
N ALA A 28 -2.52 -11.97 -4.35
CA ALA A 28 -1.52 -12.46 -5.30
C ALA A 28 -1.00 -13.85 -4.89
N GLU A 29 -0.78 -14.06 -3.59
CA GLU A 29 -0.33 -15.34 -3.06
C GLU A 29 -1.42 -16.42 -3.12
N ALA A 30 -2.68 -16.06 -2.83
CA ALA A 30 -3.83 -16.95 -2.98
C ALA A 30 -4.08 -17.35 -4.45
N VAL A 31 -3.94 -16.41 -5.38
CA VAL A 31 -4.07 -16.69 -6.81
C VAL A 31 -2.95 -17.63 -7.27
N ALA A 32 -1.72 -17.35 -6.88
CA ALA A 32 -0.61 -18.10 -7.42
C ALA A 32 -0.46 -19.50 -6.76
N THR A 33 -0.92 -19.68 -5.51
CA THR A 33 -1.12 -21.01 -4.90
C THR A 33 -2.24 -21.80 -5.60
N HIS A 34 -3.33 -21.14 -6.03
CA HIS A 34 -4.39 -21.76 -6.83
C HIS A 34 -3.87 -22.29 -8.18
N PHE A 35 -2.80 -21.70 -8.73
CA PHE A 35 -2.16 -22.16 -9.96
C PHE A 35 -0.88 -23.00 -9.74
N HIS A 36 -0.63 -23.48 -8.51
CA HIS A 36 0.53 -24.30 -8.15
C HIS A 36 1.91 -23.68 -8.45
N TYR A 37 2.01 -22.35 -8.49
CA TYR A 37 3.31 -21.67 -8.59
C TYR A 37 4.01 -21.61 -7.22
N GLU A 38 5.34 -21.53 -7.18
CA GLU A 38 6.09 -21.23 -5.96
C GLU A 38 5.98 -19.72 -5.67
N THR A 39 5.26 -19.33 -4.62
CA THR A 39 4.72 -17.96 -4.50
C THR A 39 5.29 -17.08 -3.42
N GLY A 40 6.16 -17.61 -2.56
CA GLY A 40 6.64 -16.88 -1.40
C GLY A 40 7.25 -15.52 -1.75
N ALA A 41 7.92 -15.38 -2.90
CA ALA A 41 8.52 -14.12 -3.33
C ALA A 41 7.57 -13.20 -4.14
N ALA A 42 6.60 -13.77 -4.87
CA ALA A 42 5.76 -13.02 -5.80
C ALA A 42 4.70 -12.15 -5.09
N GLY A 43 4.08 -12.67 -4.03
CA GLY A 43 3.11 -11.93 -3.23
C GLY A 43 3.76 -10.73 -2.51
N HIS A 44 4.96 -10.93 -1.97
CA HIS A 44 5.72 -9.88 -1.30
C HIS A 44 6.18 -8.78 -2.27
N ALA A 45 6.62 -9.14 -3.49
CA ALA A 45 6.97 -8.18 -4.52
C ALA A 45 5.75 -7.35 -4.97
N ALA A 46 4.61 -8.00 -5.20
CA ALA A 46 3.36 -7.31 -5.56
C ALA A 46 2.90 -6.34 -4.46
N ALA A 47 2.96 -6.77 -3.19
CA ALA A 47 2.64 -5.92 -2.04
C ALA A 47 3.55 -4.69 -1.96
N ALA A 48 4.86 -4.86 -2.15
CA ALA A 48 5.83 -3.77 -2.07
C ALA A 48 5.62 -2.71 -3.18
N VAL A 49 5.40 -3.14 -4.42
CA VAL A 49 5.14 -2.23 -5.55
C VAL A 49 3.87 -1.42 -5.31
N ILE A 50 2.82 -2.07 -4.80
CA ILE A 50 1.53 -1.41 -4.54
C ILE A 50 1.64 -0.47 -3.34
N ALA A 51 2.40 -0.82 -2.30
CA ALA A 51 2.66 0.08 -1.18
C ALA A 51 3.27 1.41 -1.66
N ILE A 52 4.29 1.35 -2.53
CA ILE A 52 4.97 2.53 -3.09
C ILE A 52 4.00 3.35 -3.95
N TRP A 53 3.22 2.69 -4.81
CA TRP A 53 2.25 3.36 -5.67
C TRP A 53 1.14 4.06 -4.86
N VAL A 54 0.60 3.41 -3.82
CA VAL A 54 -0.41 4.02 -2.94
C VAL A 54 0.17 5.19 -2.17
N PHE A 55 1.40 5.07 -1.68
CA PHE A 55 2.09 6.15 -0.97
C PHE A 55 2.25 7.39 -1.85
N ASP A 56 2.68 7.20 -3.11
CA ASP A 56 2.79 8.25 -4.11
C ASP A 56 1.43 8.90 -4.41
N LYS A 57 0.37 8.12 -4.63
CA LYS A 57 -0.98 8.65 -4.88
C LYS A 57 -1.56 9.43 -3.70
N LEU A 58 -1.36 8.95 -2.48
CA LEU A 58 -1.85 9.63 -1.28
C LEU A 58 -1.10 10.92 -0.99
N ASN A 59 0.21 10.98 -1.27
CA ASN A 59 0.98 12.22 -1.19
C ASN A 59 0.48 13.25 -2.21
N ASN A 60 0.37 12.87 -3.49
CA ASN A 60 -0.12 13.75 -4.55
C ASN A 60 -1.53 14.28 -4.27
N LEU A 61 -2.43 13.45 -3.72
CA LEU A 61 -3.81 13.85 -3.37
C LEU A 61 -3.87 14.89 -2.23
N ILE A 62 -2.88 14.90 -1.34
CA ILE A 62 -2.79 15.86 -0.24
C ILE A 62 -2.18 17.17 -0.72
N ASP A 63 -1.17 17.10 -1.59
CA ASP A 63 -0.53 18.27 -2.19
C ASP A 63 -1.50 19.04 -3.10
N ASP A 64 -2.36 18.34 -3.85
CA ASP A 64 -3.41 18.96 -4.69
C ASP A 64 -4.54 19.66 -3.88
N LYS A 65 -4.56 19.49 -2.54
CA LYS A 65 -5.61 20.02 -1.65
C LYS A 65 -5.13 21.09 -0.65
N GLU A 66 -3.84 21.44 -0.66
CA GLU A 66 -3.31 22.62 0.06
C GLU A 66 -3.28 23.87 -0.83
#